data_AF-A0A357EJJ5-F1
#
_entry.id   AF-A0A357EJJ5-F1
#
_cell.length_a   1.000
_cell.length_b   1.000
_cell.length_c   1.000
_cell.angle_alpha   90.00
_cell.angle_beta   90.00
_cell.angle_gamma   90.00
#
_symmetry.space_group_name_H-M   'P 1'
#
loop_
_entity.id
_entity.type
_entity.pdbx_description
1 polymer ?
#
loop_
_entity_poly.entity_id
_entity_poly.type
_entity_poly.pdbx_seq_one_letter_code
_entity_poly.pdbx_strand_id
1 'polypeptide(L)'
;HAAGRALEETELLRMRLELRKLDQQLSDLYKDIGERAVDMKERGETAERVVYDAEIVRLVKEVEVVKESQKKLEAEMEAIRNEQ
;
A
#
# COMPACT_ATOMS: atom_id res chain seq x y z
N HIS A 1 28.59 8.58 19.38
CA HIS A 1 27.18 8.73 19.78
C HIS A 1 26.37 9.70 18.89
N ALA A 2 26.89 10.88 18.47
CA ALA A 2 26.12 11.78 17.57
C ALA A 2 26.01 11.29 16.11
N ALA A 3 27.08 10.71 15.54
CA ALA A 3 27.08 10.25 14.15
C ALA A 3 26.15 9.04 13.90
N GLY A 4 26.00 8.13 14.88
CA GLY A 4 25.07 7.00 14.79
C GLY A 4 23.61 7.44 14.74
N ARG A 5 23.21 8.35 15.65
CA ARG A 5 21.84 8.89 15.67
C ARG A 5 21.49 9.68 14.40
N ALA A 6 22.43 10.45 13.85
CA ALA A 6 22.20 11.16 12.59
C ALA A 6 21.95 10.20 11.40
N LEU A 7 22.61 9.04 11.40
CA LEU A 7 22.38 7.99 10.38
C LEU A 7 21.02 7.32 10.57
N GLU A 8 20.63 6.98 11.80
CA GLU A 8 19.31 6.44 12.12
C GLU A 8 18.16 7.39 11.75
N GLU A 9 18.30 8.68 12.05
CA GLU A 9 17.33 9.71 11.67
C GLU A 9 17.19 9.82 10.15
N THR A 10 18.30 9.75 9.41
CA THR A 10 18.29 9.76 7.94
C THR A 10 17.60 8.52 7.38
N GLU A 11 17.85 7.36 7.98
CA GLU A 11 17.20 6.10 7.57
C GLU A 11 15.70 6.12 7.84
N LEU A 12 15.26 6.63 9.01
CA LEU A 12 13.84 6.84 9.31
C LEU A 12 13.18 7.80 8.33
N LEU A 13 13.87 8.85 7.87
CA LEU A 13 13.37 9.75 6.84
C LEU A 13 13.21 9.04 5.50
N ARG A 14 14.18 8.22 5.09
CA ARG A 14 14.11 7.39 3.88
C ARG A 14 12.91 6.44 3.94
N MET A 15 12.73 5.73 5.06
CA MET A 15 11.62 4.81 5.27
C MET A 15 10.26 5.54 5.24
N ARG A 16 10.14 6.72 5.85
CA ARG A 16 8.91 7.54 5.78
C ARG A 16 8.54 7.92 4.34
N LEU A 17 9.53 8.22 3.50
CA LEU A 17 9.28 8.53 2.09
C LEU A 17 8.81 7.28 1.34
N GLU A 18 9.37 6.12 1.64
CA GLU A 18 8.93 4.86 1.05
C GLU A 18 7.50 4.51 1.46
N LEU A 19 7.14 4.71 2.73
CA LEU A 19 5.78 4.50 3.22
C LEU A 19 4.76 5.37 2.46
N ARG A 20 5.09 6.65 2.21
CA ARG A 20 4.26 7.56 1.41
C ARG A 20 4.06 7.09 -0.03
N LYS A 21 5.07 6.46 -0.64
CA LYS A 21 4.93 5.87 -1.99
C LYS A 21 3.99 4.68 -1.96
N LEU A 22 4.10 3.82 -0.95
CA LEU A 22 3.21 2.68 -0.77
C LEU A 22 1.76 3.15 -0.53
N ASP A 23 1.55 4.22 0.25
CA ASP A 23 0.23 4.82 0.44
C ASP A 23 -0.35 5.34 -0.89
N GLN A 24 0.46 6.00 -1.71
CA GLN A 24 0.04 6.46 -3.03
C GLN A 24 -0.33 5.29 -3.94
N GLN A 25 0.51 4.26 -4.00
CA GLN A 25 0.23 3.04 -4.77
C GLN A 25 -1.08 2.37 -4.32
N LEU A 26 -1.33 2.32 -3.00
CA LEU A 26 -2.56 1.78 -2.45
C LEU A 26 -3.78 2.61 -2.86
N SER A 27 -3.68 3.94 -2.82
CA SER A 27 -4.72 4.85 -3.29
C SER A 27 -5.04 4.64 -4.77
N ASP A 28 -4.01 4.50 -5.60
CA ASP A 28 -4.16 4.29 -7.05
C ASP A 28 -4.85 2.95 -7.33
N LEU A 29 -4.44 1.87 -6.66
CA LEU A 29 -5.08 0.56 -6.78
C LEU A 29 -6.57 0.58 -6.37
N TYR A 30 -6.92 1.27 -5.28
CA TYR A 30 -8.33 1.40 -4.89
C TYR A 30 -9.14 2.18 -5.91
N LYS A 31 -8.55 3.22 -6.50
CA LYS A 31 -9.18 3.98 -7.57
C LYS A 31 -9.42 3.09 -8.79
N ASP A 32 -8.42 2.34 -9.25
CA ASP A 32 -8.54 1.46 -10.40
C ASP A 32 -9.60 0.36 -10.21
N ILE A 33 -9.66 -0.23 -9.00
CA ILE A 33 -10.71 -1.20 -8.62
C ILE A 33 -12.10 -0.54 -8.69
N GLY A 34 -12.22 0.67 -8.13
CA GLY A 34 -13.47 1.42 -8.10
C GLY A 34 -13.95 1.81 -9.48
N GLU A 35 -13.07 2.34 -10.33
CA GLU A 35 -13.36 2.69 -11.72
C GLU A 35 -13.86 1.48 -12.49
N ARG A 36 -13.15 0.34 -12.38
CA ARG A 36 -13.58 -0.88 -13.05
C ARG A 36 -14.93 -1.40 -12.56
N ALA A 37 -15.19 -1.36 -11.25
CA ALA A 37 -16.46 -1.78 -10.69
C ALA A 37 -17.63 -0.88 -11.16
N VAL A 38 -17.40 0.43 -11.29
CA VAL A 38 -18.37 1.39 -11.84
C VAL A 38 -18.62 1.10 -13.31
N ASP A 39 -17.58 0.93 -14.13
CA ASP A 39 -17.72 0.61 -15.56
C ASP A 39 -18.55 -0.66 -15.79
N MET A 40 -18.32 -1.70 -14.98
CA MET A 40 -19.10 -2.95 -15.05
C MET A 40 -20.56 -2.72 -14.69
N LYS A 41 -20.83 -1.97 -13.62
CA LYS A 41 -22.19 -1.60 -13.20
C LYS A 41 -22.91 -0.80 -14.29
N GLU A 42 -22.23 0.14 -14.93
CA GLU A 42 -22.81 0.95 -16.03
C GLU A 42 -23.17 0.10 -17.26
N ARG A 43 -22.48 -1.03 -17.46
CA ARG A 43 -22.83 -2.05 -18.47
C ARG A 43 -23.95 -2.99 -18.04
N GLY A 44 -24.49 -2.82 -16.83
CA GLY A 44 -25.57 -3.64 -16.28
C GLY A 44 -25.13 -4.93 -15.60
N GLU A 45 -23.84 -5.10 -15.32
CA GLU A 45 -23.34 -6.27 -14.61
C GLU A 45 -23.84 -6.29 -13.15
N THR A 46 -24.03 -7.50 -12.62
CA THR A 46 -24.44 -7.68 -11.23
C THR A 46 -23.26 -7.49 -10.28
N ALA A 47 -23.54 -7.16 -9.01
CA ALA A 47 -22.49 -7.08 -7.98
C ALA A 47 -21.72 -8.41 -7.83
N GLU A 48 -22.38 -9.55 -8.03
CA GLU A 48 -21.72 -10.86 -8.03
C GLU A 48 -20.69 -10.98 -9.16
N ARG A 49 -21.05 -10.53 -10.37
CA ARG A 49 -20.12 -10.51 -11.52
C ARG A 49 -18.92 -9.59 -11.27
N VAL A 50 -19.11 -8.45 -10.60
CA VAL A 50 -18.03 -7.54 -10.22
C VAL A 50 -17.06 -8.21 -9.24
N VAL A 51 -17.56 -8.91 -8.22
CA VAL A 51 -16.72 -9.59 -7.23
C VAL A 51 -15.86 -10.70 -7.85
N TYR A 52 -16.39 -11.40 -8.85
CA TYR A 52 -15.66 -12.46 -9.56
C TYR A 52 -14.90 -11.98 -10.81
N ASP A 53 -14.87 -10.68 -11.08
CA ASP A 53 -14.10 -10.15 -12.20
C ASP A 53 -12.60 -10.40 -12.00
N ALA A 54 -11.97 -11.02 -12.99
CA ALA A 54 -10.60 -11.50 -12.87
C ALA A 54 -9.59 -10.37 -12.63
N GLU A 55 -9.86 -9.19 -13.17
CA GLU A 55 -8.99 -8.03 -13.04
C GLU A 55 -9.18 -7.36 -11.67
N ILE A 56 -10.42 -7.22 -11.18
CA ILE A 56 -10.67 -6.79 -9.80
C ILE A 56 -9.99 -7.74 -8.81
N VAL A 57 -10.10 -9.05 -9.01
CA VAL A 57 -9.42 -10.05 -8.17
C VAL A 57 -7.89 -9.89 -8.23
N ARG A 58 -7.32 -9.59 -9.41
CA ARG A 58 -5.88 -9.33 -9.55
C ARG A 58 -5.46 -8.08 -8.78
N LEU A 59 -6.16 -6.97 -8.96
CA LEU A 59 -5.87 -5.70 -8.30
C LEU A 59 -6.00 -5.80 -6.77
N VAL A 60 -6.98 -6.57 -6.27
CA VAL A 60 -7.11 -6.83 -4.83
C VAL A 60 -5.91 -7.60 -4.28
N LYS A 61 -5.36 -8.56 -5.03
CA LYS A 61 -4.11 -9.24 -4.61
C LYS A 61 -2.92 -8.28 -4.58
N GLU A 62 -2.85 -7.34 -5.52
CA GLU A 62 -1.82 -6.29 -5.51
C GLU A 62 -1.98 -5.38 -4.28
N VAL A 63 -3.21 -5.03 -3.88
CA VAL A 63 -3.52 -4.32 -2.64
C VAL A 63 -2.99 -5.08 -1.41
N GLU A 64 -3.17 -6.40 -1.36
CA GLU A 64 -2.66 -7.22 -0.25
C GLU A 64 -1.13 -7.19 -0.17
N VAL A 65 -0.44 -7.26 -1.31
CA VAL A 65 1.03 -7.19 -1.38
C VAL A 65 1.55 -5.82 -0.91
N VAL A 66 0.90 -4.72 -1.33
CA VAL A 66 1.29 -3.37 -0.90
C VAL A 66 1.08 -3.21 0.60
N LYS A 67 -0.08 -3.64 1.13
CA LYS A 67 -0.37 -3.61 2.58
C LYS A 67 0.64 -4.40 3.40
N GLU A 68 1.06 -5.57 2.92
CA GLU A 68 2.08 -6.37 3.61
C GLU A 68 3.43 -5.67 3.61
N SER A 69 3.77 -4.98 2.52
CA SER A 69 5.00 -4.18 2.43
C SER A 69 4.96 -2.98 3.39
N GLN A 70 3.82 -2.30 3.52
CA GLN A 70 3.63 -1.23 4.50
C GLN A 70 3.85 -1.71 5.93
N LYS A 71 3.21 -2.83 6.31
CA LYS A 71 3.34 -3.40 7.65
C LYS A 71 4.80 -3.75 8.01
N LYS A 72 5.53 -4.34 7.06
CA LYS A 72 6.96 -4.66 7.26
C LYS A 72 7.78 -3.40 7.48
N LEU A 73 7.57 -2.39 6.65
CA LEU A 73 8.29 -1.12 6.76
C LEU A 73 7.97 -0.38 8.06
N GLU A 74 6.70 -0.38 8.49
CA GLU A 74 6.29 0.18 9.78
C GLU A 74 6.95 -0.55 10.96
N ALA A 75 7.03 -1.88 10.90
CA ALA A 75 7.70 -2.69 11.92
C ALA A 75 9.22 -2.41 11.97
N GLU A 76 9.87 -2.25 10.82
CA GLU A 76 11.29 -1.86 10.74
C GLU A 76 11.53 -0.47 11.33
N MET A 77 10.66 0.49 11.02
CA MET A 77 10.74 1.84 11.59
C MET A 77 10.54 1.84 13.10
N GLU A 78 9.64 1.01 13.61
CA GLU A 78 9.37 0.88 15.04
C GLU A 78 10.52 0.20 15.77
N ALA A 79 11.18 -0.78 15.15
CA ALA A 79 12.40 -1.40 15.69
C ALA A 79 13.51 -0.36 15.88
N ILE A 80 13.79 0.47 14.86
CA ILE A 80 14.81 1.53 14.95
C ILE A 80 14.48 2.52 16.08
N ARG A 81 13.21 2.90 16.26
CA ARG A 81 12.80 3.81 17.35
C ARG A 81 12.98 3.20 18.73
N ASN A 82 12.73 1.90 18.88
CA ASN A 82 12.85 1.20 20.16
C ASN A 82 14.30 0.84 20.52
N GLU A 83 15.23 0.92 19.57
CA GLU A 83 16.67 0.78 19.80
C GLU A 83 17.36 2.10 20.25
N GLN A 84 16.64 3.23 20.26
CA GLN A 84 17.10 4.56 20.69
C GLN A 84 16.86 4.86 22.17
#